data_AF-A0A645HHN7-F1
#
_entry.id   AF-A0A645HHN7-F1
#
_cell.length_a   1.000
_cell.length_b   1.000
_cell.length_c   1.000
_cell.angle_alpha   90.00
_cell.angle_beta   90.00
_cell.angle_gamma   90.00
#
_symmetry.space_group_name_H-M   'P 1'
#
loop_
_entity.id
_entity.type
_entity.pdbx_description
1 polymer ?
#
loop_
_entity_poly.entity_id
_entity_poly.type
_entity_poly.pdbx_seq_one_letter_code
_entity_poly.pdbx_strand_id
1 'polypeptide(L)'
;MELLDTPGILWPKFEDQSVGLNLAFTGAVRDEVMDIETLACNLMSYLADRYPDQLAERYKFQPQPGASGYELLAEAGQKRGFVIRGGEIDTERMAKILLDEFRGGKLGRFTLETPEEQKDA
;
A
#
# COMPACT_ATOMS: atom_id res chain seq x y z
N MET A 1 -3.58 16.81 -36.86
CA MET A 1 -3.93 16.37 -35.50
C MET A 1 -2.97 17.11 -34.58
N GLU A 2 -3.46 18.11 -33.85
CA GLU A 2 -2.67 18.89 -32.89
C GLU A 2 -3.02 18.39 -31.49
N LEU A 3 -1.99 18.05 -30.70
CA LEU A 3 -2.12 17.62 -29.31
C LEU A 3 -1.69 18.79 -28.42
N LEU A 4 -2.59 19.26 -27.56
CA LEU A 4 -2.28 20.23 -26.52
C LEU A 4 -1.53 19.53 -25.38
N ASP A 5 -0.27 19.90 -25.17
CA ASP A 5 0.71 19.24 -24.28
C ASP A 5 0.61 19.65 -22.80
N THR A 6 -0.56 20.15 -22.38
CA THR A 6 -0.85 20.40 -20.95
C THR A 6 -2.19 19.77 -20.62
N PRO A 7 -2.24 18.50 -20.17
CA PRO A 7 -3.48 17.94 -19.67
C PRO A 7 -3.94 18.76 -18.46
N GLY A 8 -5.21 19.13 -18.43
CA GLY A 8 -5.77 19.87 -17.30
C GLY A 8 -5.64 19.07 -16.00
N ILE A 9 -5.12 19.70 -14.95
CA ILE A 9 -5.10 19.12 -13.60
C ILE A 9 -6.46 19.42 -12.97
N LEU A 10 -7.33 18.42 -12.91
CA LEU A 10 -8.54 18.50 -12.09
C LEU A 10 -8.19 18.01 -10.68
N TRP A 11 -8.49 18.85 -9.68
CA TRP A 11 -8.44 18.46 -8.28
C TRP A 11 -9.85 18.04 -7.85
N PRO A 12 -10.18 16.73 -7.83
CA PRO A 12 -11.45 16.31 -7.26
C PRO A 12 -11.41 16.53 -5.75
N LYS A 13 -12.48 17.10 -5.18
CA LYS A 13 -12.74 16.93 -3.75
C LYS A 13 -13.12 15.48 -3.56
N PHE A 14 -12.29 14.69 -2.87
CA PHE A 14 -12.59 13.28 -2.63
C PHE A 14 -13.71 13.18 -1.59
N GLU A 15 -14.88 12.72 -2.02
CA GLU A 15 -15.99 12.40 -1.13
C GLU A 15 -15.80 11.01 -0.49
N ASP A 16 -15.09 10.11 -1.17
CA ASP A 16 -14.75 8.76 -0.70
C ASP A 16 -13.28 8.66 -0.24
N GLN A 17 -13.08 8.17 0.99
CA GLN A 17 -11.76 7.92 1.57
C GLN A 17 -10.98 6.83 0.82
N SER A 18 -11.67 5.88 0.18
CA SER A 18 -11.06 4.79 -0.60
C SER A 18 -10.26 5.32 -1.80
N VAL A 19 -10.79 6.34 -2.48
CA VAL A 19 -10.14 7.00 -3.62
C VAL A 19 -8.87 7.71 -3.16
N GLY A 20 -8.93 8.41 -2.03
CA GLY A 20 -7.78 9.07 -1.43
C GLY A 20 -6.66 8.08 -1.07
N LEU A 21 -7.02 6.93 -0.49
CA LEU A 21 -6.07 5.87 -0.19
C LEU A 21 -5.46 5.26 -1.45
N ASN A 22 -6.25 4.99 -2.49
CA ASN A 22 -5.74 4.44 -3.75
C ASN A 22 -4.74 5.38 -4.43
N LEU A 23 -5.00 6.69 -4.40
CA LEU A 23 -4.06 7.71 -4.89
C LEU A 23 -2.79 7.78 -4.02
N ALA A 24 -2.92 7.64 -2.71
CA ALA A 24 -1.77 7.61 -1.81
C ALA A 24 -0.91 6.36 -2.02
N PHE A 25 -1.51 5.17 -2.17
CA PHE A 25 -0.80 3.92 -2.46
C PHE A 25 0.02 4.02 -3.74
N THR A 26 -0.57 4.59 -4.79
CA THR A 26 0.08 4.73 -6.12
C THR A 26 1.10 5.87 -6.19
N GLY A 27 1.22 6.71 -5.15
CA GLY A 27 2.16 7.82 -5.10
C GLY A 27 1.70 9.07 -5.85
N ALA A 28 0.40 9.17 -6.16
CA ALA A 28 -0.19 10.39 -6.71
C ALA A 28 -0.28 11.52 -5.67
N VAL A 29 -0.24 11.18 -4.38
CA VAL A 29 -0.09 12.10 -3.25
C VAL A 29 1.35 12.04 -2.72
N ARG A 30 1.94 13.20 -2.42
CA ARG A 30 3.32 13.29 -1.92
C ARG A 30 3.47 12.63 -0.54
N ASP A 31 4.47 11.79 -0.40
CA ASP A 31 4.77 11.06 0.84
C ASP A 31 5.06 11.99 2.04
N GLU A 32 5.66 13.15 1.80
CA GLU A 32 6.04 14.15 2.83
C GLU A 32 4.87 14.71 3.63
N VAL A 33 3.64 14.63 3.08
CA VAL A 33 2.44 15.16 3.72
C VAL A 33 1.59 14.06 4.38
N MET A 34 2.09 12.83 4.44
CA MET A 34 1.36 11.66 4.94
C MET A 34 2.16 10.90 5.99
N ASP A 35 1.44 10.20 6.87
CA ASP A 35 2.03 9.17 7.71
C ASP A 35 2.22 7.89 6.88
N ILE A 36 3.48 7.62 6.54
CA ILE A 36 3.88 6.48 5.71
C ILE A 36 3.66 5.15 6.40
N GLU A 37 3.81 5.08 7.72
CA GLU A 37 3.57 3.84 8.44
C GLU A 37 2.09 3.50 8.43
N THR A 38 1.22 4.48 8.72
CA THR A 38 -0.23 4.31 8.62
C THR A 38 -0.66 3.94 7.19
N LEU A 39 -0.11 4.59 6.17
CA LEU A 39 -0.41 4.27 4.77
C LEU A 39 0.01 2.82 4.43
N ALA A 40 1.21 2.41 4.85
CA ALA A 40 1.71 1.06 4.63
C ALA A 40 0.88 0.01 5.38
N CYS A 41 0.39 0.31 6.59
CA CYS A 41 -0.52 -0.58 7.31
C CYS A 41 -1.81 -0.79 6.52
N ASN A 42 -2.41 0.28 6.00
CA ASN A 42 -3.61 0.18 5.16
C ASN A 42 -3.35 -0.63 3.88
N LEU A 43 -2.22 -0.40 3.21
CA LEU A 43 -1.82 -1.17 2.03
C LEU A 43 -1.59 -2.65 2.37
N MET A 44 -0.93 -2.93 3.49
CA MET A 44 -0.66 -4.30 3.91
C MET A 44 -1.96 -5.07 4.18
N SER A 45 -2.92 -4.45 4.90
CA SER A 45 -4.26 -5.02 5.09
C SER A 45 -4.96 -5.27 3.75
N TYR A 46 -4.96 -4.27 2.87
CA TYR A 46 -5.57 -4.39 1.55
C TYR A 46 -5.00 -5.56 0.73
N LEU A 47 -3.67 -5.71 0.74
CA LEU A 47 -2.99 -6.81 0.05
C LEU A 47 -3.25 -8.16 0.73
N ALA A 48 -3.35 -8.21 2.05
CA ALA A 48 -3.68 -9.45 2.76
C ALA A 48 -5.09 -9.93 2.45
N ASP A 49 -6.05 -9.02 2.33
CA ASP A 49 -7.45 -9.36 2.06
C ASP A 49 -7.67 -9.82 0.61
N ARG A 50 -7.00 -9.18 -0.36
CA ARG A 50 -7.26 -9.41 -1.80
C ARG A 50 -6.19 -10.18 -2.54
N TYR A 51 -4.95 -10.12 -2.07
CA TYR A 51 -3.76 -10.64 -2.73
C TYR A 51 -2.82 -11.38 -1.75
N PRO A 52 -3.34 -12.28 -0.89
CA PRO A 52 -2.54 -12.92 0.15
C PRO A 52 -1.39 -13.77 -0.41
N ASP A 53 -1.59 -14.38 -1.57
CA ASP A 53 -0.57 -15.22 -2.23
C ASP A 53 0.67 -14.42 -2.62
N GLN A 54 0.50 -13.18 -3.06
CA GLN A 54 1.59 -12.28 -3.43
C GLN A 54 2.41 -11.86 -2.20
N LEU A 55 1.75 -11.60 -1.07
CA LEU A 55 2.43 -11.36 0.19
C LEU A 55 3.18 -12.61 0.66
N ALA A 56 2.58 -13.78 0.55
CA ALA A 56 3.21 -15.04 0.94
C ALA A 56 4.42 -15.38 0.09
N GLU A 57 4.33 -15.16 -1.22
CA GLU A 57 5.46 -15.36 -2.12
C GLU A 57 6.59 -14.37 -1.81
N ARG A 58 6.27 -13.08 -1.62
CA ARG A 58 7.30 -12.05 -1.41
C ARG A 58 7.94 -12.11 -0.04
N TYR A 59 7.14 -12.19 1.02
CA TYR A 59 7.57 -12.01 2.40
C TYR A 59 7.67 -13.32 3.19
N LYS A 60 7.32 -14.46 2.58
CA LYS A 60 7.50 -15.80 3.15
C LYS A 60 6.72 -16.01 4.45
N PHE A 61 5.50 -15.46 4.52
CA PHE A 61 4.52 -15.73 5.56
C PHE A 61 3.10 -15.76 4.98
N GLN A 62 2.17 -16.47 5.63
CA GLN A 62 0.77 -16.48 5.23
C GLN A 62 0.00 -15.49 6.11
N PRO A 63 -0.61 -14.42 5.54
CA PRO A 63 -1.41 -13.48 6.33
C PRO A 63 -2.54 -14.21 7.05
N GLN A 64 -2.64 -14.03 8.37
CA GLN A 64 -3.69 -14.65 9.15
C GLN A 64 -4.98 -13.84 9.06
N PRO A 65 -6.17 -14.49 8.95
CA PRO A 65 -7.43 -13.76 8.98
C PRO A 65 -7.58 -12.93 10.26
N GLY A 66 -7.91 -11.65 10.12
CA GLY A 66 -8.11 -10.73 11.23
C GLY A 66 -6.84 -10.10 11.81
N ALA A 67 -5.65 -10.43 11.29
CA ALA A 67 -4.43 -9.71 11.63
C ALA A 67 -4.50 -8.26 11.14
N SER A 68 -4.07 -7.32 11.98
CA SER A 68 -3.97 -5.91 11.60
C SER A 68 -2.82 -5.67 10.62
N GLY A 69 -2.94 -4.64 9.78
CA GLY A 69 -1.88 -4.24 8.87
C GLY A 69 -0.55 -3.98 9.59
N TYR A 70 -0.58 -3.49 10.83
CA TYR A 70 0.60 -3.29 11.66
C TYR A 70 1.28 -4.62 12.04
N GLU A 71 0.51 -5.62 12.48
CA GLU A 71 1.05 -6.95 12.81
C GLU A 71 1.66 -7.63 11.59
N LEU A 72 0.98 -7.53 10.44
CA LEU A 72 1.49 -8.06 9.16
C LEU A 72 2.76 -7.33 8.70
N LEU A 73 2.82 -6.02 8.90
CA LEU A 73 4.01 -5.21 8.59
C LEU A 73 5.18 -5.59 9.51
N ALA A 74 4.93 -5.79 10.80
CA ALA A 74 5.92 -6.28 11.75
C ALA A 74 6.41 -7.69 11.40
N GLU A 75 5.51 -8.60 11.01
CA GLU A 75 5.89 -9.94 10.55
C GLU A 75 6.78 -9.87 9.29
N ALA A 76 6.39 -9.06 8.29
CA ALA A 76 7.20 -8.84 7.10
C ALA A 76 8.59 -8.27 7.44
N GLY A 77 8.65 -7.29 8.35
CA GLY A 77 9.89 -6.69 8.84
C GLY A 77 10.78 -7.72 9.57
N GLN A 78 10.18 -8.57 10.40
CA GLN A 78 10.88 -9.65 11.10
C GLN A 78 11.50 -10.64 10.10
N LYS A 79 10.74 -11.07 9.09
CA LYS A 79 11.23 -11.98 8.03
C LYS A 79 12.39 -11.39 7.23
N ARG A 80 12.46 -10.06 7.13
CA ARG A 80 13.57 -9.33 6.49
C ARG A 80 14.73 -9.00 7.42
N GLY A 81 14.62 -9.31 8.70
CA GLY A 81 15.64 -8.98 9.70
C GLY A 81 15.73 -7.49 10.01
N PHE A 82 14.63 -6.74 9.85
CA PHE A 82 14.54 -5.33 10.24
C PHE A 82 14.32 -5.21 11.74
N VAL A 83 15.28 -5.68 12.52
CA VAL A 83 15.25 -5.66 13.99
C VAL A 83 16.19 -4.57 14.49
N ILE A 84 15.68 -3.70 15.36
CA ILE A 84 16.46 -2.63 16.00
C ILE A 84 16.96 -3.06 17.39
N ARG A 85 17.72 -2.19 18.04
CA ARG A 85 18.21 -2.43 19.40
C ARG A 85 17.03 -2.65 20.34
N GLY A 86 17.10 -3.72 21.14
CA GLY A 86 16.01 -4.10 22.05
C GLY A 86 15.11 -5.22 21.51
N GLY A 87 15.28 -5.63 20.25
CA GLY A 87 14.49 -6.73 19.65
C GLY A 87 13.17 -6.28 19.01
N GLU A 88 12.89 -4.98 19.01
CA GLU A 88 11.74 -4.38 18.33
C GLU A 88 11.94 -4.40 16.81
N ILE A 89 10.83 -4.44 16.06
CA ILE A 89 10.85 -4.44 14.59
C ILE A 89 10.78 -3.00 14.09
N ASP A 90 11.64 -2.66 13.13
CA ASP A 90 11.65 -1.38 12.43
C ASP A 90 10.55 -1.35 11.36
N THR A 91 9.33 -1.09 11.82
CA THR A 91 8.12 -1.02 10.99
C THR A 91 8.12 0.20 10.07
N GLU A 92 8.72 1.33 10.46
CA GLU A 92 8.91 2.49 9.59
C GLU A 92 9.76 2.16 8.36
N ARG A 93 10.86 1.42 8.55
CA ARG A 93 11.68 0.94 7.43
C ARG A 93 10.92 -0.05 6.56
N MET A 94 10.16 -0.95 7.17
CA MET A 94 9.35 -1.90 6.43
C MET A 94 8.25 -1.20 5.62
N ALA A 95 7.63 -0.15 6.16
CA ALA A 95 6.61 0.66 5.50
C ALA A 95 7.12 1.28 4.19
N LYS A 96 8.29 1.93 4.25
CA LYS A 96 8.95 2.51 3.07
C LYS A 96 9.24 1.45 2.01
N ILE A 97 9.78 0.31 2.44
CA ILE A 97 10.08 -0.82 1.55
C ILE A 97 8.83 -1.41 0.91
N LEU A 98 7.73 -1.56 1.66
CA LEU A 98 6.46 -2.06 1.12
C LEU A 98 5.94 -1.13 0.01
N LEU A 99 5.88 0.18 0.28
CA LEU A 99 5.39 1.17 -0.69
C LEU A 99 6.28 1.22 -1.94
N ASP A 100 7.60 1.21 -1.77
CA ASP A 100 8.55 1.19 -2.90
C ASP A 100 8.41 -0.08 -3.75
N GLU A 101 8.20 -1.24 -3.12
CA GLU A 101 8.01 -2.51 -3.82
C GLU A 101 6.66 -2.58 -4.53
N PHE A 102 5.61 -2.06 -3.91
CA PHE A 102 4.28 -1.95 -4.51
C PHE A 102 4.30 -1.03 -5.72
N ARG A 103 4.77 0.21 -5.56
CA ARG A 103 4.84 1.22 -6.64
C ARG A 103 5.81 0.82 -7.74
N GLY A 104 6.89 0.11 -7.39
CA GLY A 104 7.85 -0.45 -8.34
C GLY A 104 7.37 -1.73 -9.04
N GLY A 105 6.16 -2.24 -8.75
CA GLY A 105 5.61 -3.47 -9.33
C GLY A 105 6.34 -4.75 -8.94
N LYS A 106 7.17 -4.71 -7.88
CA LYS A 106 7.98 -5.85 -7.41
C LYS A 106 7.16 -6.89 -6.65
N LEU A 107 5.98 -6.50 -6.16
CA LEU A 107 5.02 -7.40 -5.51
C LEU A 107 4.09 -8.08 -6.53
N GLY A 108 4.08 -7.61 -7.79
CA GLY A 108 3.15 -8.06 -8.82
C GLY A 108 2.35 -6.90 -9.42
N ARG A 109 1.30 -7.24 -10.15
CA ARG A 109 0.33 -6.28 -10.71
C ARG A 109 -0.93 -6.33 -9.88
N PHE A 110 -1.43 -5.16 -9.49
CA PHE A 110 -2.61 -5.01 -8.63
C PHE A 110 -3.61 -4.08 -9.28
N THR A 111 -4.88 -4.38 -9.10
CA THR A 111 -5.99 -3.49 -9.44
C THR A 111 -6.63 -3.04 -8.13
N LEU A 112 -6.65 -1.72 -7.90
CA LEU A 112 -7.11 -1.11 -6.64
C LEU A 112 -8.61 -0.83 -6.59
N GLU A 113 -9.27 -0.86 -7.73
CA GLU A 113 -10.70 -0.59 -7.90
C GLU A 113 -11.28 -1.49 -8.99
N THR A 114 -12.52 -1.94 -8.82
CA THR A 114 -13.23 -2.71 -9.83
C THR A 114 -14.52 -1.99 -10.24
N PRO A 115 -14.99 -2.16 -11.50
CA PRO A 115 -16.25 -1.56 -11.95
C PRO A 115 -17.46 -1.93 -11.09
N GLU A 116 -17.46 -3.12 -10.48
CA GLU A 116 -18.51 -3.58 -9.59
C GLU A 116 -18.56 -2.75 -8.29
N GLU A 117 -17.40 -2.40 -7.71
CA GLU A 117 -17.31 -1.64 -6.46
C GLU A 117 -17.70 -0.17 -6.63
N GLN A 118 -17.50 0.40 -7.84
CA GLN A 118 -17.85 1.78 -8.15
C GLN A 118 -19.34 2.00 -8.43
N LYS A 119 -20.15 0.94 -8.61
CA LYS A 119 -21.60 1.09 -8.83
C LYS A 119 -22.38 1.47 -7.58
N ASP A 120 -21.77 1.24 -6.42
CA ASP A 120 -22.35 1.48 -5.10
C ASP A 120 -21.77 2.74 -4.40
N ALA A 121 -20.95 3.51 -5.12
CA ALA A 121 -20.28 4.74 -4.65
C ALA A 121 -20.99 6.02 -5.13
#